data_AF-A0A7V9TCQ1-F1
#
_entry.id   AF-A0A7V9TCQ1-F1
#
_cell.length_a   1.000
_cell.length_b   1.000
_cell.length_c   1.000
_cell.angle_alpha   90.00
_cell.angle_beta   90.00
_cell.angle_gamma   90.00
#
_symmetry.space_group_name_H-M   'P 1'
#
loop_
_entity.id
_entity.type
_entity.pdbx_description
1 polymer ?
#
loop_
_entity_poly.entity_id
_entity_poly.type
_entity_poly.pdbx_seq_one_letter_code
_entity_poly.pdbx_strand_id
1 'polypeptide(L)'
;MSESLTPIRTEDAGWVIAMPPDMARVVGVAENSQIALYIASGKVVAEILPPAPPEIKEKARRIADKFQDAFAEMKRRSRRDRKLVAPPHEES
;
A
#
# COMPACT_ATOMS: atom_id res chain seq x y z
N MET A 1 16.50 -12.78 -6.55
CA MET A 1 16.20 -11.96 -5.35
C MET A 1 14.77 -12.27 -4.96
N SER A 2 14.51 -12.73 -3.75
CA SER A 2 13.14 -12.94 -3.26
C SER A 2 12.53 -11.59 -2.95
N GLU A 3 11.66 -11.09 -3.82
CA GLU A 3 10.81 -9.94 -3.46
C GLU A 3 9.96 -10.36 -2.26
N SER A 4 10.18 -9.71 -1.12
CA SER A 4 9.46 -10.02 0.10
C SER A 4 8.01 -9.60 -0.07
N LEU A 5 7.10 -10.58 -0.14
CA LEU A 5 5.66 -10.35 -0.09
C LEU A 5 5.30 -9.73 1.25
N THR A 6 5.07 -8.42 1.24
CA THR A 6 4.75 -7.66 2.46
C THR A 6 3.25 -7.43 2.52
N PRO A 7 2.52 -8.07 3.46
CA PRO A 7 1.09 -7.85 3.58
C PRO A 7 0.78 -6.44 4.08
N ILE A 8 -0.18 -5.78 3.44
CA ILE A 8 -0.67 -4.45 3.82
C ILE A 8 -1.97 -4.65 4.57
N ARG A 9 -2.02 -4.28 5.86
CA ARG A 9 -3.24 -4.38 6.68
C ARG A 9 -4.33 -3.44 6.16
N THR A 10 -5.56 -3.92 6.08
CA THR A 10 -6.76 -3.14 5.76
C THR A 10 -7.51 -2.73 7.03
N GLU A 11 -8.40 -1.73 6.91
CA GLU A 11 -9.20 -1.24 8.04
C GLU A 11 -10.15 -2.33 8.57
N ASP A 12 -10.70 -3.16 7.68
CA ASP A 12 -11.68 -4.21 7.99
C ASP A 12 -11.07 -5.55 8.44
N ALA A 13 -9.93 -5.50 9.14
CA ALA A 13 -9.25 -6.68 9.70
C ALA A 13 -8.79 -7.74 8.68
N GLY A 14 -8.38 -7.29 7.48
CA GLY A 14 -7.73 -8.11 6.47
C GLY A 14 -6.32 -7.64 6.13
N TRP A 15 -5.70 -8.33 5.17
CA TRP A 15 -4.44 -7.95 4.56
C TRP A 15 -4.54 -8.10 3.04
N VAL A 16 -3.87 -7.22 2.33
CA VAL A 16 -3.71 -7.30 0.88
C VAL A 16 -2.24 -7.52 0.55
N ILE A 17 -1.97 -8.46 -0.34
CA ILE A 17 -0.65 -8.74 -0.87
C ILE A 17 -0.68 -8.50 -2.37
N ALA A 18 0.29 -7.74 -2.88
CA ALA A 18 0.48 -7.61 -4.32
C ALA A 18 0.94 -8.96 -4.89
N MET A 19 0.24 -9.49 -5.89
CA MET A 19 0.61 -10.76 -6.49
C MET A 19 1.80 -10.56 -7.45
N PRO A 20 2.92 -11.28 -7.26
CA PRO A 20 4.04 -11.25 -8.18
C PRO A 20 3.64 -11.76 -9.58
N PRO A 21 4.28 -11.25 -10.65
CA PRO A 21 3.97 -11.67 -12.02
C PRO A 21 4.17 -13.17 -12.30
N ASP A 22 5.16 -13.80 -11.67
CA ASP A 22 5.41 -15.24 -11.79
C ASP A 22 4.27 -16.06 -11.15
N MET A 23 3.78 -15.64 -9.98
CA MET A 23 2.63 -16.26 -9.33
C MET A 23 1.35 -16.09 -10.16
N ALA A 24 1.11 -14.90 -10.70
CA ALA A 24 -0.05 -14.64 -11.56
C ALA A 24 -0.05 -15.54 -12.80
N ARG A 25 1.11 -15.75 -13.42
CA ARG A 25 1.28 -16.67 -14.55
C ARG A 25 1.00 -18.12 -14.18
N VAL A 26 1.48 -18.59 -13.03
CA VAL A 26 1.25 -19.97 -12.57
C VAL A 26 -0.24 -20.24 -12.30
N VAL A 27 -0.94 -19.28 -11.73
CA VAL A 27 -2.37 -19.42 -11.37
C VAL A 27 -3.29 -19.08 -12.56
N GLY A 28 -2.77 -18.50 -13.64
CA GLY A 28 -3.53 -18.15 -14.84
C GLY A 28 -4.44 -16.95 -14.66
N VAL A 29 -4.05 -15.99 -13.81
CA VAL A 29 -4.82 -14.76 -13.54
C VAL A 29 -4.12 -13.53 -14.14
N ALA A 30 -4.84 -12.41 -14.20
CA ALA A 30 -4.29 -11.16 -14.75
C ALA A 30 -3.10 -10.65 -13.93
N GLU A 31 -2.11 -10.07 -14.61
CA GLU A 31 -1.01 -9.37 -13.94
C GLU A 31 -1.53 -8.20 -13.10
N ASN A 32 -0.84 -7.89 -12.00
CA ASN A 32 -1.26 -6.90 -11.00
C ASN A 32 -2.56 -7.25 -10.26
N SER A 33 -2.97 -8.53 -10.28
CA SER A 33 -3.96 -9.03 -9.33
C SER A 33 -3.43 -8.91 -7.90
N GLN A 34 -4.34 -8.93 -6.94
CA GLN A 34 -4.02 -8.85 -5.52
C GLN A 34 -4.55 -10.07 -4.80
N ILE A 35 -3.92 -10.45 -3.69
CA ILE A 35 -4.42 -11.50 -2.80
C ILE A 35 -4.97 -10.80 -1.56
N ALA A 36 -6.26 -10.95 -1.31
CA ALA A 36 -6.91 -10.53 -0.09
C ALA A 36 -6.92 -11.69 0.91
N LEU A 37 -6.40 -11.46 2.11
CA LEU A 37 -6.41 -12.37 3.24
C LEU A 37 -7.32 -11.81 4.32
N TYR A 38 -8.29 -12.57 4.78
CA TYR A 38 -9.18 -12.16 5.86
C TYR A 38 -9.67 -13.36 6.67
N ILE A 39 -10.21 -13.09 7.86
CA ILE A 39 -10.78 -14.14 8.71
C ILE A 39 -12.29 -14.18 8.49
N ALA A 40 -12.80 -15.34 8.06
CA ALA A 40 -14.24 -15.59 7.97
C ALA A 40 -14.56 -16.94 8.62
N SER A 41 -15.58 -16.96 9.49
CA SER A 41 -16.02 -18.18 10.20
C SER A 41 -14.88 -18.93 10.91
N GLY A 42 -13.95 -18.18 11.52
CA GLY A 42 -12.80 -18.74 12.24
C GLY A 42 -11.70 -19.33 11.35
N LYS A 43 -11.75 -19.11 10.03
CA LYS A 43 -10.75 -19.60 9.08
C LYS A 43 -10.07 -18.43 8.37
N VAL A 44 -8.81 -18.62 7.99
CA VAL A 44 -8.12 -17.74 7.05
C VAL A 44 -8.66 -18.04 5.66
N VAL A 45 -9.18 -17.02 4.99
CA VAL A 45 -9.64 -17.06 3.61
C VAL A 45 -8.69 -16.23 2.76
N ALA A 46 -8.37 -16.75 1.57
CA ALA A 46 -7.57 -16.06 0.57
C ALA A 46 -8.37 -15.93 -0.72
N GLU A 47 -8.57 -14.71 -1.20
CA GLU A 47 -9.25 -14.41 -2.45
C GLU A 47 -8.33 -13.66 -3.42
N ILE A 48 -8.43 -14.00 -4.71
CA ILE A 48 -7.71 -13.26 -5.77
C ILE A 48 -8.62 -12.16 -6.28
N LEU A 49 -8.18 -10.92 -6.09
CA LEU A 49 -8.85 -9.74 -6.61
C LEU A 49 -8.28 -9.38 -7.98
N PRO A 50 -9.14 -9.11 -8.97
CA PRO A 50 -8.68 -8.66 -10.27
C PRO A 50 -7.98 -7.29 -10.14
N PRO A 51 -7.12 -6.93 -11.11
CA PRO A 51 -6.52 -5.61 -11.14
C PRO A 51 -7.60 -4.53 -11.17
N ALA A 52 -7.34 -3.43 -10.47
CA ALA A 52 -8.27 -2.30 -10.44
C ALA A 52 -8.61 -1.82 -11.87
N PRO A 53 -9.90 -1.53 -12.16
CA PRO A 53 -10.31 -1.05 -13.47
C PRO A 53 -9.57 0.23 -13.87
N PRO A 54 -9.32 0.44 -15.17
CA PRO A 54 -8.63 1.65 -15.67
C PRO A 54 -9.29 2.95 -15.19
N GLU A 55 -10.62 2.99 -15.09
CA GLU A 55 -11.38 4.17 -14.69
C GLU A 55 -11.08 4.57 -13.24
N ILE A 56 -10.87 3.58 -12.36
CA ILE A 56 -10.52 3.82 -10.95
C ILE A 56 -9.09 4.32 -10.85
N LYS A 57 -8.16 3.73 -11.62
CA LYS A 57 -6.76 4.19 -11.68
C LYS A 57 -6.66 5.63 -12.18
N GLU A 58 -7.42 5.96 -13.21
CA GLU A 58 -7.43 7.31 -13.78
C GLU A 58 -8.07 8.33 -12.84
N LYS A 59 -9.15 7.98 -12.13
CA LYS A 59 -9.72 8.83 -11.07
C LYS A 59 -8.71 9.06 -9.95
N ALA A 60 -8.05 8.02 -9.47
CA ALA A 60 -7.03 8.13 -8.43
C ALA A 60 -5.86 9.02 -8.89
N ARG A 61 -5.42 8.88 -10.14
CA ARG A 61 -4.39 9.74 -10.75
C ARG A 61 -4.83 11.20 -10.81
N ARG A 62 -6.05 11.49 -11.30
CA ARG A 62 -6.60 12.84 -11.34
C ARG A 62 -6.67 13.50 -9.96
N ILE A 63 -7.03 12.73 -8.93
CA ILE A 63 -7.04 13.21 -7.54
C ILE A 63 -5.61 13.49 -7.07
N ALA A 64 -4.67 12.57 -7.30
CA ALA A 64 -3.27 12.76 -6.94
C ALA A 64 -2.66 14.01 -7.59
N ASP A 65 -2.91 14.21 -8.89
CA ASP A 65 -2.44 15.38 -9.64
C ASP A 65 -3.06 16.67 -9.09
N LYS A 66 -4.38 16.67 -8.82
CA LYS A 66 -5.10 17.83 -8.26
C LYS A 66 -4.54 18.29 -6.91
N PHE A 67 -4.07 17.35 -6.08
CA PHE A 67 -3.64 17.63 -4.72
C PHE A 67 -2.12 17.49 -4.52
N GLN A 68 -1.35 17.40 -5.61
CA GLN A 68 0.09 17.16 -5.55
C GLN A 68 0.82 18.19 -4.67
N ASP A 69 0.48 19.47 -4.80
CA ASP A 69 1.09 20.55 -4.01
C ASP A 69 0.73 20.46 -2.52
N ALA A 70 -0.52 20.13 -2.20
CA ALA A 70 -0.97 19.94 -0.83
C ALA A 70 -0.26 18.74 -0.16
N PHE A 71 -0.09 17.63 -0.88
CA PHE A 71 0.68 16.49 -0.40
C PHE A 71 2.18 16.82 -0.23
N ALA A 72 2.75 17.61 -1.14
CA ALA A 72 4.13 18.07 -1.05
C ALA A 72 4.34 18.98 0.18
N GLU A 73 3.40 19.88 0.44
CA GLU A 73 3.43 20.75 1.62
C GLU A 73 3.28 19.96 2.92
N MET A 74 2.34 19.03 2.99
CA MET A 74 2.15 18.14 4.14
C MET A 74 3.43 17.36 4.47
N LYS A 75 4.10 16.81 3.44
CA LYS A 75 5.38 16.10 3.59
C LYS A 75 6.51 17.03 4.06
N ARG A 76 6.55 18.29 3.59
CA ARG A 76 7.53 19.30 4.04
C ARG A 76 7.31 19.69 5.50
N ARG A 77 6.05 19.83 5.95
CA ARG A 77 5.71 20.15 7.35
C ARG A 77 6.06 18.98 8.28
N SER A 78 5.64 17.76 7.95
CA SER A 78 5.98 16.54 8.70
C SER A 78 7.50 16.35 8.91
N ARG A 79 8.32 16.67 7.90
CA ARG A 79 9.80 16.63 8.02
C ARG A 79 10.38 17.74 8.89
N ARG A 80 9.74 18.91 8.96
CA ARG A 80 10.15 20.02 9.83
C ARG A 80 9.86 19.70 11.28
N ASP A 81 8.67 19.21 11.57
CA ASP A 81 8.25 18.87 12.93
C ASP A 81 9.11 17.74 13.52
N ARG A 82 9.53 16.79 12.68
CA ARG A 82 10.43 15.70 13.08
C ARG A 82 11.87 16.16 13.38
N LYS A 83 12.32 17.30 12.87
CA LYS A 83 13.63 17.90 13.18
C LYS A 83 13.64 18.72 14.47
N LEU A 84 12.48 19.14 14.96
CA LEU A 84 12.34 19.94 16.19
C LEU A 84 12.33 19.10 17.49
N VAL A 85 12.29 17.77 17.39
CA VAL A 85 12.16 16.85 18.55
C VAL A 85 13.51 16.21 18.97
N ALA A 86 14.63 16.51 18.30
CA ALA A 86 15.94 16.07 18.79
C ALA A 86 16.43 17.05 19.87
N PRO A 87 16.57 16.65 21.16
CA PRO A 87 17.17 17.51 22.17
C PRO A 87 18.68 17.67 21.89
N PRO A 88 19.31 18.79 22.27
CA PRO A 88 20.75 18.89 22.27
C PRO A 88 21.28 17.92 23.33
N HIS A 89 22.06 16.93 22.94
CA HIS A 89 22.90 16.23 23.89
C HIS A 89 23.96 17.24 24.36
N GLU A 90 23.84 17.69 25.61
CA GLU A 90 24.93 18.35 26.33
C GLU A 90 26.08 17.35 26.42
N GLU A 91 27.16 17.61 25.69
CA GLU A 91 28.44 16.95 25.88
C GLU A 91 29.05 17.48 27.18
N SER A 92 29.30 16.55 28.12
CA SER A 92 30.13 16.76 29.32
C SER A 92 31.61 16.68 28.99
#